data_AF-A0A1G9XTC4-F1
#
_entry.id   AF-A0A1G9XTC4-F1
#
_cell.length_a   1.000
_cell.length_b   1.000
_cell.length_c   1.000
_cell.angle_alpha   90.00
_cell.angle_beta   90.00
_cell.angle_gamma   90.00
#
_symmetry.space_group_name_H-M   'P 1'
#
loop_
_entity.id
_entity.type
_entity.pdbx_description
1 polymer ?
#
loop_
_entity_poly.entity_id
_entity_poly.type
_entity_poly.pdbx_seq_one_letter_code
_entity_poly.pdbx_strand_id
1 'polypeptide(L)'
;MRRITWVLAIIMSVALVLAGCGKKDAASVVKDLNNVSDKLESKQGAYQGSGTMTLYTGEQPQEYKVEVWYKNPSYYRISLSNVQKDVTQIVLRNDEGVFVLTPSLGKSFRFQSDWPDNQGQVYLYQTLLRGIVSDNNRQFVEDGDNYVFEVAANYQSSALVRQKIWLAKKTYEPKQVQVSDSEAKVVVNVKFDSFKFDPEFTKDSFDMQKNMATGSAAESTLAEVDENGNPVAAPENARQEDQTAAAEPGDFGIIEPGYIPAGVQLKDSNKLEDSKDHSVLLRYDGTYQYTIIESRPLDRAVSLAPATLVDLGFTAGALTGDEQKTLTWMSDGVQYRITSANLPVSEMMQIAASMEEQSGK
;
A
#
# COMPACT_ATOMS: atom_id res chain seq x y z
N MET A 1 1.61 -42.37 -60.10
CA MET A 1 2.37 -41.69 -59.03
C MET A 1 2.31 -40.15 -59.08
N ARG A 2 2.40 -39.49 -60.24
CA ARG A 2 2.41 -38.00 -60.34
C ARG A 2 1.14 -37.24 -59.87
N ARG A 3 -0.05 -37.88 -59.86
CA ARG A 3 -1.31 -37.24 -59.41
C ARG A 3 -1.54 -37.32 -57.90
N ILE A 4 -0.95 -38.32 -57.24
CA ILE A 4 -1.06 -38.52 -55.78
C ILE A 4 -0.10 -37.57 -55.04
N THR A 5 1.06 -37.30 -55.61
CA THR A 5 2.02 -36.32 -55.06
C THR A 5 1.51 -34.89 -55.07
N TRP A 6 0.68 -34.50 -56.05
CA TRP A 6 0.08 -33.16 -56.08
C TRP A 6 -1.05 -32.97 -55.05
N VAL A 7 -1.85 -34.01 -54.79
CA VAL A 7 -2.92 -33.97 -53.77
C VAL A 7 -2.33 -33.96 -52.36
N LEU A 8 -1.25 -34.70 -52.11
CA LEU A 8 -0.52 -34.66 -50.84
C LEU A 8 0.16 -33.31 -50.58
N ALA A 9 0.70 -32.66 -51.61
CA ALA A 9 1.30 -31.33 -51.48
C ALA A 9 0.27 -30.24 -51.16
N ILE A 10 -0.95 -30.33 -51.71
CA ILE A 10 -2.04 -29.38 -51.43
C ILE A 10 -2.64 -29.60 -50.03
N ILE A 11 -2.79 -30.85 -49.58
CA ILE A 11 -3.27 -31.16 -48.23
C ILE A 11 -2.24 -30.75 -47.15
N MET A 12 -0.95 -30.90 -47.44
CA MET A 12 0.14 -30.50 -46.54
C MET A 12 0.31 -28.97 -46.48
N SER A 13 0.02 -28.24 -47.56
CA SER A 13 0.02 -26.77 -47.56
C SER A 13 -1.23 -26.15 -46.94
N VAL A 14 -2.40 -26.80 -47.05
CA VAL A 14 -3.63 -26.36 -46.34
C VAL A 14 -3.56 -26.66 -44.84
N ALA A 15 -2.86 -27.72 -44.42
CA ALA A 15 -2.61 -27.99 -42.99
C ALA A 15 -1.63 -26.99 -42.34
N LEU A 16 -0.71 -26.38 -43.12
CA LEU A 16 0.23 -25.37 -42.64
C LEU A 16 -0.37 -23.96 -42.51
N VAL A 17 -1.54 -23.71 -43.11
CA VAL A 17 -2.24 -22.41 -43.01
C VAL A 17 -3.26 -22.40 -41.85
N LEU A 18 -3.50 -23.55 -41.20
CA LEU A 18 -4.45 -23.66 -40.07
C LEU A 18 -3.81 -23.54 -38.67
N ALA A 19 -2.49 -23.31 -38.57
CA ALA A 19 -1.82 -22.93 -37.32
C ALA A 19 -1.81 -21.40 -37.08
N GLY A 20 -2.68 -20.67 -37.77
CA GLY A 20 -2.73 -19.21 -37.79
C GLY A 20 -3.89 -18.60 -37.01
N CYS A 21 -4.14 -19.05 -35.76
CA CYS A 21 -4.93 -18.31 -34.77
C CYS A 21 -4.25 -18.36 -33.38
N GLY A 22 -3.05 -17.80 -33.32
CA GLY A 22 -2.59 -16.84 -32.31
C GLY A 22 -2.99 -16.99 -30.84
N LYS A 23 -2.69 -18.11 -30.19
CA LYS A 23 -2.55 -18.13 -28.72
C LYS A 23 -1.18 -17.58 -28.35
N LYS A 24 -1.12 -16.50 -27.56
CA LYS A 24 0.16 -15.99 -27.04
C LYS A 24 0.65 -16.95 -25.97
N ASP A 25 1.89 -17.39 -26.09
CA ASP A 25 2.56 -18.12 -25.01
C ASP A 25 3.03 -17.16 -23.91
N ALA A 26 3.47 -17.72 -22.78
CA ALA A 26 3.93 -16.93 -21.64
C ALA A 26 5.04 -15.94 -22.01
N ALA A 27 5.99 -16.36 -22.86
CA ALA A 27 7.11 -15.51 -23.29
C ALA A 27 6.64 -14.31 -24.11
N SER A 28 5.68 -14.51 -25.01
CA SER A 28 5.09 -13.43 -25.80
C SER A 28 4.33 -12.45 -24.91
N VAL A 29 3.54 -12.95 -23.96
CA VAL A 29 2.82 -12.08 -23.00
C VAL A 29 3.80 -11.30 -22.13
N VAL A 30 4.85 -11.93 -21.59
CA VAL A 30 5.88 -11.25 -20.79
C VAL A 30 6.59 -10.16 -21.59
N LYS A 31 6.85 -10.37 -22.88
CA LYS A 31 7.41 -9.33 -23.76
C LYS A 31 6.45 -8.13 -23.88
N ASP A 32 5.15 -8.38 -24.00
CA ASP A 32 4.17 -7.28 -24.02
C ASP A 32 4.12 -6.54 -22.69
N LEU A 33 4.19 -7.27 -21.57
CA LEU A 33 4.24 -6.67 -20.22
C LEU A 33 5.48 -5.79 -20.01
N ASN A 34 6.63 -6.15 -20.58
CA ASN A 34 7.81 -5.27 -20.60
C ASN A 34 7.52 -3.97 -21.35
N ASN A 35 6.89 -4.03 -22.53
CA ASN A 35 6.51 -2.81 -23.25
C ASN A 35 5.52 -1.94 -22.46
N VAL A 36 4.63 -2.57 -21.68
CA VAL A 36 3.73 -1.84 -20.76
C VAL A 36 4.53 -1.16 -19.65
N SER A 37 5.54 -1.83 -19.08
CA SER A 37 6.46 -1.23 -18.10
C SER A 37 7.21 -0.04 -18.69
N ASP A 38 7.79 -0.19 -19.89
CA ASP A 38 8.51 0.88 -20.59
C ASP A 38 7.61 2.11 -20.84
N LYS A 39 6.33 1.88 -21.18
CA LYS A 39 5.35 2.95 -21.35
C LYS A 39 5.06 3.66 -20.02
N LEU A 40 4.95 2.92 -18.91
CA LEU A 40 4.75 3.50 -17.58
C LEU A 40 5.96 4.32 -17.10
N GLU A 41 7.17 3.93 -17.49
CA GLU A 41 8.40 4.66 -17.18
C GLU A 41 8.63 5.87 -18.11
N SER A 42 7.81 6.02 -19.16
CA SER A 42 7.85 7.18 -20.05
C SER A 42 7.38 8.46 -19.36
N LYS A 43 7.68 9.63 -19.94
CA LYS A 43 7.33 10.94 -19.36
C LYS A 43 5.84 11.14 -19.06
N GLN A 44 4.97 10.42 -19.77
CA GLN A 44 3.51 10.50 -19.63
C GLN A 44 2.93 9.30 -18.89
N GLY A 45 3.76 8.35 -18.45
CA GLY A 45 3.32 7.12 -17.82
C GLY A 45 2.55 7.39 -16.54
N ALA A 46 1.30 6.94 -16.53
CA ALA A 46 0.40 7.09 -15.40
C ALA A 46 -0.66 5.98 -15.41
N TYR A 47 -1.18 5.64 -14.23
CA TYR A 47 -2.39 4.84 -14.11
C TYR A 47 -3.18 5.20 -12.87
N GLN A 48 -4.46 4.83 -12.89
CA GLN A 48 -5.36 4.87 -11.75
C GLN A 48 -6.08 3.53 -11.66
N GLY A 49 -6.11 2.94 -10.47
CA GLY A 49 -6.85 1.73 -10.17
C GLY A 49 -7.67 1.90 -8.91
N SER A 50 -8.80 1.20 -8.83
CA SER A 50 -9.59 1.06 -7.61
C SER A 50 -10.12 -0.35 -7.45
N GLY A 51 -10.36 -0.76 -6.22
CA GLY A 51 -10.81 -2.10 -5.92
C GLY A 51 -11.08 -2.35 -4.45
N THR A 52 -11.23 -3.63 -4.12
CA THR A 52 -11.40 -4.12 -2.75
C THR A 52 -10.26 -5.07 -2.43
N MET A 53 -9.56 -4.80 -1.33
CA MET A 53 -8.54 -5.67 -0.74
C MET A 53 -9.10 -6.35 0.49
N THR A 54 -9.00 -7.67 0.54
CA THR A 54 -9.37 -8.49 1.70
C THR A 54 -8.11 -9.08 2.30
N LEU A 55 -7.89 -8.83 3.60
CA LEU A 55 -6.84 -9.44 4.40
C LEU A 55 -7.45 -10.59 5.19
N TYR A 56 -6.89 -11.80 5.05
CA TYR A 56 -7.30 -13.00 5.78
C TYR A 56 -6.38 -13.27 6.97
N THR A 57 -5.97 -12.20 7.65
CA THR A 57 -5.21 -12.24 8.90
C THR A 57 -6.18 -12.27 10.09
N GLY A 58 -5.84 -12.99 11.16
CA GLY A 58 -6.68 -13.09 12.35
C GLY A 58 -7.90 -14.02 12.20
N GLU A 59 -8.90 -13.81 13.07
CA GLU A 59 -10.13 -14.63 13.11
C GLU A 59 -11.16 -14.26 12.03
N GLN A 60 -11.25 -12.97 11.69
CA GLN A 60 -12.22 -12.43 10.72
C GLN A 60 -11.51 -11.67 9.61
N PRO A 61 -11.88 -11.88 8.34
CA PRO A 61 -11.30 -11.12 7.23
C PRO A 61 -11.59 -9.63 7.36
N GLN A 62 -10.56 -8.82 7.09
CA GLN A 62 -10.68 -7.36 7.05
C GLN A 62 -10.77 -6.88 5.60
N GLU A 63 -11.72 -6.02 5.30
CA GLU A 63 -11.93 -5.47 3.96
C GLU A 63 -11.59 -3.98 3.90
N TYR A 64 -10.81 -3.63 2.88
CA TYR A 64 -10.39 -2.27 2.60
C TYR A 64 -10.77 -1.90 1.17
N LYS A 65 -11.33 -0.70 0.98
CA LYS A 65 -11.35 -0.08 -0.34
C LYS A 65 -9.97 0.46 -0.64
N VAL A 66 -9.43 0.09 -1.79
CA VAL A 66 -8.12 0.53 -2.25
C VAL A 66 -8.27 1.42 -3.47
N GLU A 67 -7.57 2.55 -3.47
CA GLU A 67 -7.41 3.40 -4.64
C GLU A 67 -5.92 3.69 -4.84
N VAL A 68 -5.43 3.51 -6.07
CA VAL A 68 -4.01 3.63 -6.41
C VAL A 68 -3.86 4.56 -7.58
N TRP A 69 -3.14 5.66 -7.38
CA TRP A 69 -2.73 6.57 -8.44
C TRP A 69 -1.22 6.54 -8.58
N TYR A 70 -0.75 6.49 -9.81
CA TYR A 70 0.66 6.58 -10.15
C TYR A 70 0.86 7.57 -11.29
N LYS A 71 1.91 8.38 -11.18
CA LYS A 71 2.42 9.20 -12.26
C LYS A 71 3.96 9.23 -12.21
N ASN A 72 4.59 8.92 -13.33
CA ASN A 72 6.04 8.98 -13.50
C ASN A 72 6.57 10.41 -13.24
N PRO A 73 7.77 10.60 -12.65
CA PRO A 73 8.74 9.58 -12.22
C PRO A 73 8.40 8.84 -10.93
N SER A 74 7.77 9.49 -9.97
CA SER A 74 7.70 8.96 -8.60
C SER A 74 6.50 9.45 -7.80
N TYR A 75 5.43 9.91 -8.46
CA TYR A 75 4.23 10.36 -7.75
C TYR A 75 3.28 9.19 -7.52
N TYR A 76 2.84 9.04 -6.28
CA TYR A 76 1.91 8.00 -5.89
C TYR A 76 0.88 8.55 -4.91
N ARG A 77 -0.34 8.05 -5.00
CA ARG A 77 -1.38 8.24 -3.98
C ARG A 77 -2.08 6.91 -3.77
N ILE A 78 -1.95 6.35 -2.59
CA ILE A 78 -2.61 5.11 -2.18
C ILE A 78 -3.61 5.45 -1.10
N SER A 79 -4.89 5.20 -1.34
CA SER A 79 -5.94 5.32 -0.34
C SER A 79 -6.35 3.92 0.13
N LEU A 80 -6.34 3.69 1.44
CA LEU A 80 -6.84 2.48 2.09
C LEU A 80 -7.94 2.89 3.06
N SER A 81 -9.18 2.51 2.76
CA SER A 81 -10.35 2.81 3.61
C SER A 81 -10.89 1.54 4.22
N ASN A 82 -10.87 1.43 5.55
CA ASN A 82 -11.46 0.30 6.26
C ASN A 82 -12.99 0.37 6.14
N VAL A 83 -13.61 -0.66 5.55
CA VAL A 83 -15.05 -0.67 5.26
C VAL A 83 -15.91 -0.73 6.53
N GLN A 84 -15.36 -1.23 7.64
CA GLN A 84 -16.07 -1.38 8.91
C GLN A 84 -15.90 -0.15 9.82
N LYS A 85 -14.69 0.43 9.86
CA LYS A 85 -14.33 1.54 10.75
C LYS A 85 -14.56 2.93 10.14
N ASP A 86 -14.82 3.03 8.83
CA ASP A 86 -14.93 4.28 8.07
C ASP A 86 -13.69 5.21 8.21
N VAL A 87 -12.54 4.61 8.49
CA VAL A 87 -11.25 5.30 8.59
C VAL A 87 -10.51 5.13 7.27
N THR A 88 -10.07 6.26 6.72
CA THR A 88 -9.25 6.28 5.50
C THR A 88 -7.84 6.74 5.82
N GLN A 89 -6.87 5.96 5.36
CA GLN A 89 -5.47 6.34 5.34
C GLN A 89 -5.00 6.57 3.92
N ILE A 90 -4.20 7.62 3.71
CA ILE A 90 -3.59 7.93 2.41
C ILE A 90 -2.07 7.93 2.54
N VAL A 91 -1.39 7.11 1.73
CA VAL A 91 0.06 7.19 1.51
C VAL A 91 0.29 8.01 0.24
N LEU A 92 0.96 9.15 0.37
CA LEU A 92 1.16 10.11 -0.70
C LEU A 92 2.65 10.33 -0.94
N ARG A 93 3.16 10.11 -2.16
CA ARG A 93 4.52 10.48 -2.58
C ARG A 93 4.47 11.60 -3.61
N ASN A 94 5.24 12.65 -3.35
CA ASN A 94 5.46 13.76 -4.27
C ASN A 94 6.90 14.31 -4.09
N ASP A 95 7.20 15.49 -4.66
CA ASP A 95 8.53 16.12 -4.59
C ASP A 95 9.00 16.47 -3.18
N GLU A 96 8.06 16.60 -2.23
CA GLU A 96 8.38 16.88 -0.83
C GLU A 96 8.75 15.60 -0.07
N GLY A 97 8.38 14.42 -0.56
CA GLY A 97 8.70 13.14 0.08
C GLY A 97 7.47 12.26 0.19
N VAL A 98 7.45 11.39 1.20
CA VAL A 98 6.33 10.47 1.43
C VAL A 98 5.57 10.88 2.69
N PHE A 99 4.25 10.96 2.56
CA PHE A 99 3.34 11.32 3.63
C PHE A 99 2.41 10.15 3.93
N VAL A 100 2.09 9.99 5.21
CA VAL A 100 0.98 9.15 5.67
C VAL A 100 -0.04 10.07 6.31
N LEU A 101 -1.24 10.06 5.75
CA LEU A 101 -2.32 11.00 6.04
C LEU A 101 -3.51 10.23 6.60
N THR A 102 -4.16 10.79 7.62
CA THR A 102 -5.45 10.31 8.12
C THR A 102 -6.41 11.51 8.15
N PRO A 103 -7.09 11.80 7.02
CA PRO A 103 -7.87 13.02 6.84
C PRO A 103 -8.94 13.26 7.90
N SER A 104 -9.71 12.22 8.27
CA SER A 104 -10.79 12.31 9.27
C SER A 104 -10.29 12.72 10.67
N LEU A 105 -9.00 12.54 10.94
CA LEU A 105 -8.37 12.90 12.22
C LEU A 105 -7.54 14.19 12.12
N GLY A 106 -7.41 14.79 10.94
CA GLY A 106 -6.53 15.93 10.71
C GLY A 106 -5.04 15.62 10.94
N LYS A 107 -4.65 14.34 10.96
CA LYS A 107 -3.28 13.90 11.25
C LYS A 107 -2.50 13.60 9.97
N SER A 108 -1.23 13.99 9.97
CA SER A 108 -0.31 13.78 8.85
C SER A 108 1.11 13.56 9.37
N PHE A 109 1.83 12.66 8.73
CA PHE A 109 3.23 12.35 9.03
C PHE A 109 4.03 12.39 7.74
N ARG A 110 5.24 12.91 7.78
CA ARG A 110 6.16 12.98 6.64
C ARG A 110 7.41 12.17 6.94
N PHE A 111 7.91 11.47 5.95
CA PHE A 111 9.12 10.68 5.99
C PHE A 111 9.99 10.95 4.75
N GLN A 112 11.31 10.89 4.92
CA GLN A 112 12.24 10.75 3.79
C GLN A 112 12.42 9.27 3.49
N SER A 113 11.91 8.82 2.34
CA SER A 113 11.90 7.41 1.96
C SER A 113 11.95 7.23 0.44
N ASP A 114 12.58 6.14 0.02
CA ASP A 114 12.63 5.69 -1.39
C ASP A 114 11.43 4.81 -1.77
N TRP A 115 10.41 4.69 -0.91
CA TRP A 115 9.19 3.93 -1.20
C TRP A 115 8.54 4.39 -2.52
N PRO A 116 8.06 3.50 -3.42
CA PRO A 116 7.93 2.05 -3.25
C PRO A 116 9.06 1.23 -3.89
N ASP A 117 10.20 1.82 -4.25
CA ASP A 117 11.12 1.24 -5.25
C ASP A 117 11.67 -0.14 -4.87
N ASN A 118 11.87 -0.40 -3.57
CA ASN A 118 12.34 -1.68 -3.01
C ASN A 118 11.29 -2.43 -2.16
N GLN A 119 10.05 -1.94 -2.15
CA GLN A 119 9.02 -2.35 -1.19
C GLN A 119 7.66 -2.38 -1.87
N GLY A 120 7.55 -3.29 -2.83
CA GLY A 120 6.34 -3.45 -3.61
C GLY A 120 5.14 -3.78 -2.72
N GLN A 121 3.97 -3.27 -3.11
CA GLN A 121 2.70 -3.55 -2.45
C GLN A 121 1.80 -4.28 -3.44
N VAL A 122 0.91 -5.13 -2.91
CA VAL A 122 0.09 -6.07 -3.70
C VAL A 122 -0.82 -5.40 -4.74
N TYR A 123 -1.16 -4.13 -4.52
CA TYR A 123 -2.03 -3.34 -5.40
C TYR A 123 -1.26 -2.44 -6.38
N LEU A 124 0.06 -2.37 -6.29
CA LEU A 124 0.88 -1.55 -7.20
C LEU A 124 1.18 -2.32 -8.48
N TYR A 125 0.77 -1.77 -9.62
CA TYR A 125 0.89 -2.46 -10.90
C TYR A 125 2.36 -2.74 -11.30
N GLN A 126 3.30 -1.84 -11.01
CA GLN A 126 4.73 -2.06 -11.24
C GLN A 126 5.27 -3.25 -10.44
N THR A 127 4.75 -3.47 -9.24
CA THR A 127 5.14 -4.62 -8.40
C THR A 127 4.68 -5.93 -9.05
N LEU A 128 3.46 -5.94 -9.59
CA LEU A 128 2.90 -7.10 -10.30
C LEU A 128 3.68 -7.41 -11.58
N LEU A 129 3.96 -6.38 -12.40
CA LEU A 129 4.75 -6.51 -13.63
C LEU A 129 6.14 -7.08 -13.32
N ARG A 130 6.84 -6.50 -12.34
CA ARG A 130 8.17 -6.96 -11.92
C ARG A 130 8.14 -8.42 -11.46
N GLY A 131 7.15 -8.81 -10.66
CA GLY A 131 6.95 -10.19 -10.22
C GLY A 131 6.81 -11.16 -11.38
N ILE A 132 6.01 -10.82 -12.39
CA ILE A 132 5.82 -11.67 -13.58
C ILE A 132 7.08 -11.76 -14.44
N VAL A 133 7.70 -10.61 -14.73
CA VAL A 133 8.84 -10.51 -15.65
C VAL A 133 10.09 -11.18 -15.07
N SER A 134 10.35 -10.99 -13.78
CA SER A 134 11.56 -11.50 -13.13
C SER A 134 11.51 -13.00 -12.79
N ASP A 135 10.32 -13.60 -12.65
CA ASP A 135 10.19 -15.02 -12.31
C ASP A 135 10.29 -15.93 -13.54
N ASN A 136 11.45 -16.53 -13.75
CA ASN A 136 11.67 -17.49 -14.84
C ASN A 136 10.96 -18.84 -14.63
N ASN A 137 10.48 -19.14 -13.41
CA ASN A 137 9.73 -20.34 -13.06
C ASN A 137 8.21 -20.09 -13.02
N ARG A 138 7.76 -18.92 -13.51
CA ARG A 138 6.35 -18.54 -13.62
C ARG A 138 5.51 -19.65 -14.27
N GLN A 139 4.36 -19.92 -13.67
CA GLN A 139 3.32 -20.70 -14.31
C GLN A 139 2.37 -19.75 -15.03
N PHE A 140 1.89 -20.16 -16.19
CA PHE A 140 1.02 -19.36 -17.04
C PHE A 140 -0.13 -20.21 -17.55
N VAL A 141 -1.35 -19.72 -17.34
CA VAL A 141 -2.56 -20.30 -17.91
C VAL A 141 -3.48 -19.22 -18.47
N GLU A 142 -4.25 -19.59 -19.47
CA GLU A 142 -5.36 -18.78 -19.97
C GLU A 142 -6.65 -19.18 -19.25
N ASP A 143 -7.35 -18.22 -18.66
CA ASP A 143 -8.61 -18.45 -17.94
C ASP A 143 -9.66 -17.44 -18.41
N GLY A 144 -10.58 -17.90 -19.28
CA GLY A 144 -11.56 -17.03 -19.93
C GLY A 144 -10.91 -15.86 -20.67
N ASP A 145 -11.26 -14.64 -20.28
CA ASP A 145 -10.72 -13.39 -20.81
C ASP A 145 -9.43 -12.90 -20.10
N ASN A 146 -8.83 -13.74 -19.25
CA ASN A 146 -7.65 -13.40 -18.46
C ASN A 146 -6.42 -14.25 -18.81
N TYR A 147 -5.26 -13.62 -18.74
CA TYR A 147 -3.98 -14.28 -18.52
C TYR A 147 -3.77 -14.42 -17.02
N VAL A 148 -3.38 -15.61 -16.58
CA VAL A 148 -3.16 -15.89 -15.16
C VAL A 148 -1.75 -16.36 -14.96
N PHE A 149 -0.99 -15.58 -14.18
CA PHE A 149 0.38 -15.89 -13.80
C PHE A 149 0.42 -16.35 -12.35
N GLU A 150 1.14 -17.42 -12.08
CA GLU A 150 1.52 -17.79 -10.71
C GLU A 150 3.03 -17.68 -10.58
N VAL A 151 3.46 -16.78 -9.69
CA VAL A 151 4.87 -16.39 -9.52
C VAL A 151 5.25 -16.35 -8.05
N ALA A 152 6.55 -16.35 -7.76
CA ALA A 152 7.06 -16.07 -6.44
C ALA A 152 6.57 -14.69 -5.95
N ALA A 153 6.14 -14.62 -4.69
CA ALA A 153 5.88 -13.34 -4.04
C ALA A 153 7.22 -12.72 -3.63
N ASN A 154 7.39 -11.41 -3.88
CA ASN A 154 8.57 -10.66 -3.49
C ASN A 154 8.13 -9.40 -2.75
N TYR A 155 7.52 -9.61 -1.58
CA TYR A 155 7.05 -8.57 -0.67
C TYR A 155 7.94 -8.52 0.57
N GLN A 156 7.80 -7.48 1.38
CA GLN A 156 8.59 -7.31 2.62
C GLN A 156 8.39 -8.44 3.62
N SER A 157 7.16 -8.99 3.70
CA SER A 157 6.86 -10.11 4.59
C SER A 157 7.24 -11.45 3.95
N SER A 158 8.14 -12.19 4.62
CA SER A 158 8.53 -13.56 4.22
C SER A 158 7.41 -14.59 4.38
N ALA A 159 6.34 -14.24 5.09
CA ALA A 159 5.14 -15.08 5.18
C ALA A 159 4.37 -15.13 3.85
N LEU A 160 4.63 -14.20 2.93
CA LEU A 160 4.02 -14.15 1.61
C LEU A 160 4.92 -14.87 0.62
N VAL A 161 4.50 -16.03 0.13
CA VAL A 161 5.38 -16.97 -0.61
C VAL A 161 5.06 -17.01 -2.10
N ARG A 162 3.77 -17.04 -2.45
CA ARG A 162 3.31 -17.13 -3.85
C ARG A 162 2.26 -16.08 -4.12
N GLN A 163 2.23 -15.60 -5.36
CA GLN A 163 1.16 -14.72 -5.82
C GLN A 163 0.59 -15.21 -7.16
N LYS A 164 -0.72 -15.06 -7.30
CA LYS A 164 -1.47 -15.36 -8.51
C LYS A 164 -2.08 -14.07 -9.04
N ILE A 165 -1.80 -13.74 -10.29
CA ILE A 165 -2.12 -12.44 -10.89
C ILE A 165 -2.97 -12.68 -12.14
N TRP A 166 -4.18 -12.13 -12.17
CA TRP A 166 -5.07 -12.16 -13.32
C TRP A 166 -5.00 -10.82 -14.04
N LEU A 167 -4.61 -10.85 -15.31
CA LEU A 167 -4.54 -9.71 -16.21
C LEU A 167 -5.53 -9.89 -17.37
N ALA A 168 -6.26 -8.84 -17.74
CA ALA A 168 -7.15 -8.89 -18.90
C ALA A 168 -6.35 -9.13 -20.19
N LYS A 169 -6.76 -10.11 -21.02
CA LYS A 169 -6.01 -10.48 -22.25
C LYS A 169 -5.83 -9.34 -23.25
N LYS A 170 -6.79 -8.42 -23.31
CA LYS A 170 -6.83 -7.33 -24.30
C LYS A 170 -5.98 -6.13 -23.90
N THR A 171 -5.97 -5.79 -22.61
CA THR A 171 -5.42 -4.52 -22.12
C THR A 171 -4.29 -4.69 -21.11
N TYR A 172 -4.07 -5.91 -20.61
CA TYR A 172 -3.17 -6.25 -19.52
C TYR A 172 -3.51 -5.58 -18.17
N GLU A 173 -4.68 -4.94 -18.06
CA GLU A 173 -5.17 -4.41 -16.78
C GLU A 173 -5.26 -5.52 -15.73
N PRO A 174 -4.81 -5.28 -14.49
CA PRO A 174 -5.02 -6.23 -13.41
C PRO A 174 -6.50 -6.33 -13.07
N LYS A 175 -6.97 -7.55 -12.87
CA LYS A 175 -8.34 -7.86 -12.44
C LYS A 175 -8.37 -8.42 -11.03
N GLN A 176 -7.39 -9.26 -10.70
CA GLN A 176 -7.28 -9.85 -9.38
C GLN A 176 -5.82 -10.19 -9.05
N VAL A 177 -5.47 -10.08 -7.78
CA VAL A 177 -4.22 -10.57 -7.22
C VAL A 177 -4.54 -11.35 -5.95
N GLN A 178 -4.00 -12.55 -5.83
CA GLN A 178 -4.04 -13.34 -4.60
C GLN A 178 -2.61 -13.59 -4.14
N VAL A 179 -2.35 -13.43 -2.86
CA VAL A 179 -1.07 -13.77 -2.23
C VAL A 179 -1.32 -14.84 -1.18
N SER A 180 -0.47 -15.86 -1.19
CA SER A 180 -0.61 -17.04 -0.33
C SER A 180 0.66 -17.29 0.48
N ASP A 181 0.50 -17.94 1.62
CA ASP A 181 1.58 -18.39 2.48
C ASP A 181 2.24 -19.70 2.00
N SER A 182 3.15 -20.26 2.82
CA SER A 182 3.84 -21.52 2.53
C SER A 182 2.93 -22.75 2.51
N GLU A 183 1.72 -22.65 3.09
CA GLU A 183 0.71 -23.72 3.10
C GLU A 183 -0.30 -23.56 1.95
N ALA A 184 -0.06 -22.61 1.05
CA ALA A 184 -0.95 -22.24 -0.06
C ALA A 184 -2.31 -21.69 0.40
N LYS A 185 -2.41 -21.18 1.63
CA LYS A 185 -3.59 -20.46 2.11
C LYS A 185 -3.51 -19.01 1.62
N VAL A 186 -4.59 -18.52 1.02
CA VAL A 186 -4.69 -17.11 0.59
C VAL A 186 -4.76 -16.22 1.82
N VAL A 187 -3.80 -15.29 1.92
CA VAL A 187 -3.67 -14.33 3.02
C VAL A 187 -4.05 -12.92 2.59
N VAL A 188 -3.89 -12.60 1.31
CA VAL A 188 -4.32 -11.31 0.74
C VAL A 188 -5.02 -11.54 -0.59
N ASN A 189 -6.14 -10.87 -0.82
CA ASN A 189 -6.84 -10.88 -2.10
C ASN A 189 -7.25 -9.47 -2.51
N VAL A 190 -6.76 -8.98 -3.64
CA VAL A 190 -7.16 -7.70 -4.23
C VAL A 190 -7.99 -7.98 -5.47
N LYS A 191 -9.21 -7.43 -5.53
CA LYS A 191 -10.05 -7.43 -6.73
C LYS A 191 -10.17 -6.00 -7.24
N PHE A 192 -9.80 -5.77 -8.50
CA PHE A 192 -9.87 -4.47 -9.13
C PHE A 192 -11.24 -4.27 -9.78
N ASP A 193 -11.93 -3.22 -9.36
CA ASP A 193 -13.23 -2.82 -9.91
C ASP A 193 -13.02 -1.97 -11.18
N SER A 194 -11.97 -1.13 -11.18
CA SER A 194 -11.56 -0.37 -12.36
C SER A 194 -10.05 -0.16 -12.42
N PHE A 195 -9.52 -0.06 -13.64
CA PHE A 195 -8.13 0.28 -13.89
C PHE A 195 -8.04 1.04 -15.21
N LYS A 196 -7.33 2.17 -15.21
CA LYS A 196 -7.18 3.05 -16.36
C LYS A 196 -5.73 3.47 -16.50
N PHE A 197 -5.16 3.21 -17.68
CA PHE A 197 -3.89 3.81 -18.10
C PHE A 197 -4.10 5.24 -18.57
N ASP A 198 -3.05 6.04 -18.44
CA ASP A 198 -3.00 7.43 -18.89
C ASP A 198 -4.18 8.29 -18.38
N PRO A 199 -4.55 8.23 -17.07
CA PRO A 199 -5.52 9.15 -16.51
C PRO A 199 -4.98 10.59 -16.54
N GLU A 200 -5.88 11.56 -16.57
CA GLU A 200 -5.52 12.96 -16.48
C GLU A 200 -5.41 13.37 -15.01
N PHE A 201 -4.21 13.73 -14.57
CA PHE A 201 -3.97 14.28 -13.25
C PHE A 201 -3.72 15.79 -13.34
N THR A 202 -4.40 16.55 -12.49
CA THR A 202 -4.14 17.96 -12.25
C THR A 202 -2.85 18.16 -11.46
N LYS A 203 -2.30 19.39 -11.45
CA LYS A 203 -1.06 19.70 -10.71
C LYS A 203 -1.17 19.43 -9.20
N ASP A 204 -2.37 19.57 -8.64
CA ASP A 204 -2.67 19.40 -7.23
C ASP A 204 -3.18 17.99 -6.87
N SER A 205 -3.24 17.05 -7.83
CA SER A 205 -3.69 15.66 -7.55
C SER A 205 -2.84 14.97 -6.48
N PHE A 206 -1.57 15.35 -6.36
CA PHE A 206 -0.62 14.82 -5.39
C PHE A 206 -0.21 15.84 -4.32
N ASP A 207 -1.00 16.90 -4.14
CA ASP A 207 -0.80 17.91 -3.10
C ASP A 207 -1.23 17.38 -1.72
N MET A 208 -0.45 17.66 -0.68
CA MET A 208 -0.72 17.12 0.66
C MET A 208 -1.98 17.75 1.27
N GLN A 209 -2.15 19.07 1.13
CA GLN A 209 -3.26 19.82 1.73
C GLN A 209 -4.58 19.40 1.09
N LYS A 210 -4.62 19.25 -0.23
CA LYS A 210 -5.81 18.76 -0.95
C LYS A 210 -6.20 17.35 -0.51
N ASN A 211 -5.22 16.46 -0.36
CA ASN A 211 -5.44 15.10 0.09
C ASN A 211 -5.76 14.98 1.59
N MET A 212 -5.45 16.00 2.39
CA MET A 212 -5.92 16.11 3.78
C MET A 212 -7.34 16.67 3.86
N ALA A 213 -7.73 17.56 2.94
CA ALA A 213 -9.05 18.19 2.93
C ALA A 213 -10.16 17.23 2.48
N THR A 214 -9.85 16.13 1.80
CA THR A 214 -10.84 15.14 1.33
C THR A 214 -11.61 14.43 2.45
N GLY A 215 -11.13 14.48 3.70
CA GLY A 215 -11.85 13.94 4.88
C GLY A 215 -12.72 14.95 5.64
N SER A 216 -12.61 16.24 5.31
CA SER A 216 -13.38 17.31 5.95
C SER A 216 -14.28 17.95 4.92
N ALA A 217 -15.59 17.73 5.03
CA ALA A 217 -16.56 18.64 4.47
C ALA A 217 -16.51 19.97 5.27
N ALA A 218 -15.45 20.75 5.06
CA ALA A 218 -15.33 22.13 5.48
C ALA A 218 -14.54 22.87 4.40
N GLU A 219 -15.16 23.90 3.88
CA GLU A 219 -14.83 24.60 2.64
C GLU A 219 -13.34 24.98 2.53
N SER A 220 -12.76 24.71 1.36
CA SER A 220 -11.47 25.22 0.96
C SER A 220 -11.53 26.75 0.85
N THR A 221 -11.03 27.48 1.84
CA THR A 221 -10.61 28.87 1.61
C THR A 221 -9.23 28.84 0.98
N LEU A 222 -9.17 28.76 -0.35
CA LEU A 222 -7.97 29.08 -1.11
C LEU A 222 -7.62 30.54 -0.83
N ALA A 223 -6.44 30.81 -0.28
CA ALA A 223 -5.89 32.15 -0.27
C ALA A 223 -5.51 32.50 -1.72
N GLU A 224 -6.18 33.47 -2.32
CA GLU A 224 -5.75 34.04 -3.61
C GLU A 224 -4.41 34.75 -3.42
N VAL A 225 -3.48 34.51 -4.35
CA VAL A 225 -2.18 35.18 -4.45
C VAL A 225 -2.17 36.01 -5.74
N ASP A 226 -1.53 37.18 -5.70
CA ASP A 226 -1.39 38.02 -6.90
C ASP A 226 -0.35 37.47 -7.89
N GLU A 227 -0.24 38.09 -9.06
CA GLU A 227 0.71 37.76 -10.13
C GLU A 227 2.19 37.79 -9.70
N ASN A 228 2.49 38.34 -8.51
CA ASN A 228 3.83 38.44 -7.94
C ASN A 228 4.03 37.51 -6.73
N GLY A 229 3.07 36.64 -6.42
CA GLY A 229 3.17 35.64 -5.35
C GLY A 229 2.98 36.20 -3.94
N ASN A 230 2.40 37.40 -3.79
CA ASN A 230 2.04 37.94 -2.48
C ASN A 230 0.59 37.58 -2.12
N PRO A 231 0.29 37.27 -0.84
CA PRO A 231 -1.09 37.03 -0.39
C PRO A 231 -1.94 38.28 -0.60
N VAL A 232 -3.06 38.16 -1.31
CA VAL A 232 -4.01 39.27 -1.44
C VAL A 232 -4.83 39.33 -0.15
N ALA A 233 -4.77 40.44 0.57
CA ALA A 233 -5.52 40.61 1.80
C ALA A 233 -7.03 40.63 1.51
N ALA A 234 -7.74 39.58 1.93
CA ALA A 234 -9.20 39.55 1.95
C ALA A 234 -9.73 40.58 2.98
N PRO A 235 -10.90 41.20 2.74
CA PRO A 235 -11.36 42.36 3.49
C PRO A 235 -11.54 42.09 4.99
N GLU A 236 -11.08 43.05 5.79
CA GLU A 236 -11.23 43.11 7.24
C GLU A 236 -12.72 43.17 7.61
N ASN A 237 -13.36 42.01 7.85
CA ASN A 237 -14.53 41.84 8.73
C ASN A 237 -14.89 40.35 8.85
N ALA A 238 -14.00 39.56 9.44
CA ALA A 238 -14.31 38.26 10.05
C ALA A 238 -13.13 37.81 10.93
N ARG A 239 -12.86 38.56 12.00
CA ARG A 239 -12.05 38.05 13.12
C ARG A 239 -12.98 37.88 14.31
N GLN A 240 -13.49 36.66 14.46
CA GLN A 240 -13.55 35.88 15.71
C GLN A 240 -14.53 34.71 15.50
N GLU A 241 -14.17 33.59 16.13
CA GLU A 241 -14.94 32.36 16.34
C GLU A 241 -14.57 31.15 15.48
N ASP A 242 -14.13 30.11 16.20
CA ASP A 242 -13.90 28.71 15.87
C ASP A 242 -12.78 28.30 14.89
N GLN A 243 -11.55 28.38 15.39
CA GLN A 243 -10.70 27.18 15.34
C GLN A 243 -11.32 26.15 16.29
N THR A 244 -12.20 25.29 15.77
CA THR A 244 -12.50 24.04 16.45
C THR A 244 -11.20 23.25 16.49
N ALA A 245 -10.52 23.32 17.64
CA ALA A 245 -9.57 22.29 18.03
C ALA A 245 -10.30 20.96 17.81
N ALA A 246 -9.74 20.08 16.98
CA ALA A 246 -10.14 18.68 16.97
C ALA A 246 -10.17 18.24 18.44
N ALA A 247 -11.33 17.80 18.92
CA ALA A 247 -11.52 17.46 20.33
C ALA A 247 -10.33 16.62 20.79
N GLU A 248 -9.67 17.03 21.88
CA GLU A 248 -8.54 16.27 22.41
C GLU A 248 -9.04 14.83 22.64
N PRO A 249 -8.46 13.84 21.95
CA PRO A 249 -8.95 12.50 22.10
C PRO A 249 -8.75 12.10 23.56
N GLY A 250 -9.84 11.73 24.24
CA GLY A 250 -9.77 11.31 25.63
C GLY A 250 -8.78 10.17 25.84
N ASP A 251 -8.48 9.93 27.10
CA ASP A 251 -7.61 8.84 27.54
C ASP A 251 -7.97 7.50 26.88
N PHE A 252 -6.97 6.73 26.48
CA PHE A 252 -7.16 5.40 25.90
C PHE A 252 -6.62 4.32 26.84
N GLY A 253 -7.21 3.11 26.76
CA GLY A 253 -6.74 1.95 27.52
C GLY A 253 -5.37 1.46 27.05
N ILE A 254 -4.84 0.43 27.68
CA ILE A 254 -3.63 -0.25 27.20
C ILE A 254 -4.05 -1.16 26.04
N ILE A 255 -3.38 -1.06 24.88
CA ILE A 255 -3.69 -1.88 23.70
C ILE A 255 -2.65 -2.99 23.57
N GLU A 256 -2.89 -4.14 24.19
CA GLU A 256 -1.96 -5.26 24.09
C GLU A 256 -1.99 -5.91 22.69
N PRO A 257 -0.83 -6.36 22.14
CA PRO A 257 -0.78 -7.06 20.86
C PRO A 257 -1.45 -8.44 20.97
N GLY A 258 -2.24 -8.80 19.95
CA GLY A 258 -2.83 -10.13 19.84
C GLY A 258 -1.82 -11.24 19.51
N TYR A 259 -0.66 -10.88 18.94
CA TYR A 259 0.44 -11.78 18.64
C TYR A 259 1.67 -11.43 19.49
N ILE A 260 2.22 -12.45 20.17
CA ILE A 260 3.48 -12.37 20.91
C ILE A 260 4.42 -13.45 20.36
N PRO A 261 5.66 -13.12 19.96
CA PRO A 261 6.61 -14.10 19.48
C PRO A 261 6.87 -15.23 20.49
N ALA A 262 7.12 -16.44 19.99
CA ALA A 262 7.38 -17.59 20.84
C ALA A 262 8.57 -17.34 21.80
N GLY A 263 8.37 -17.63 23.09
CA GLY A 263 9.39 -17.44 24.12
C GLY A 263 9.50 -16.01 24.66
N VAL A 264 8.57 -15.11 24.30
CA VAL A 264 8.48 -13.76 24.84
C VAL A 264 7.27 -13.62 25.76
N GLN A 265 7.38 -12.81 26.81
CA GLN A 265 6.28 -12.50 27.72
C GLN A 265 6.27 -11.01 28.11
N LEU A 266 5.09 -10.49 28.45
CA LEU A 266 4.95 -9.15 29.02
C LEU A 266 5.62 -9.13 30.41
N LYS A 267 6.52 -8.18 30.61
CA LYS A 267 7.25 -7.96 31.86
C LYS A 267 6.61 -6.89 32.72
N ASP A 268 6.22 -5.79 32.09
CA ASP A 268 5.72 -4.59 32.76
C ASP A 268 4.92 -3.73 31.78
N SER A 269 3.92 -3.03 32.28
CA SER A 269 3.11 -2.05 31.54
C SER A 269 2.91 -0.82 32.42
N ASN A 270 3.24 0.35 31.90
CA ASN A 270 3.15 1.59 32.65
C ASN A 270 2.46 2.67 31.83
N LYS A 271 1.41 3.24 32.40
CA LYS A 271 0.72 4.42 31.86
C LYS A 271 1.40 5.67 32.40
N LEU A 272 1.79 6.58 31.50
CA LEU A 272 2.40 7.83 31.89
C LEU A 272 1.28 8.82 32.25
N GLU A 273 0.84 8.79 33.51
CA GLU A 273 -0.34 9.54 34.03
C GLU A 273 -0.29 11.06 33.76
N ASP A 274 0.91 11.65 33.66
CA ASP A 274 1.11 13.09 33.40
C ASP A 274 1.49 13.42 31.94
N SER A 275 1.41 12.44 31.03
CA SER A 275 1.76 12.67 29.64
C SER A 275 0.62 13.36 28.89
N LYS A 276 0.93 14.50 28.25
CA LYS A 276 -0.03 15.25 27.43
C LYS A 276 -0.55 14.48 26.21
N ASP A 277 0.17 13.44 25.80
CA ASP A 277 -0.17 12.57 24.68
C ASP A 277 -0.70 11.20 25.12
N HIS A 278 -1.11 11.05 26.39
CA HIS A 278 -1.67 9.79 26.93
C HIS A 278 -0.79 8.56 26.68
N SER A 279 0.53 8.72 26.82
CA SER A 279 1.50 7.69 26.51
C SER A 279 1.41 6.45 27.43
N VAL A 280 1.49 5.26 26.83
CA VAL A 280 1.59 3.96 27.51
C VAL A 280 2.87 3.25 27.06
N LEU A 281 3.59 2.64 28.00
CA LEU A 281 4.78 1.83 27.74
C LEU A 281 4.55 0.39 28.14
N LEU A 282 4.70 -0.54 27.20
CA LEU A 282 4.70 -1.97 27.43
C LEU A 282 6.12 -2.52 27.21
N ARG A 283 6.57 -3.39 28.11
CA ARG A 283 7.90 -4.01 28.07
C ARG A 283 7.76 -5.52 27.95
N TYR A 284 8.40 -6.09 26.95
CA TYR A 284 8.45 -7.53 26.70
C TYR A 284 9.89 -8.05 26.86
N ASP A 285 10.01 -9.26 27.42
CA ASP A 285 11.29 -9.91 27.73
C ASP A 285 11.22 -11.40 27.41
N GLY A 286 12.39 -12.05 27.32
CA GLY A 286 12.54 -13.45 26.91
C GLY A 286 13.45 -13.61 25.69
N THR A 287 13.02 -14.40 24.70
CA THR A 287 13.80 -14.63 23.46
C THR A 287 14.11 -13.34 22.72
N TYR A 288 13.13 -12.43 22.63
CA TYR A 288 13.29 -11.07 22.13
C TYR A 288 12.94 -10.06 23.22
N GLN A 289 13.65 -8.93 23.22
CA GLN A 289 13.44 -7.83 24.16
C GLN A 289 12.97 -6.61 23.38
N TYR A 290 11.77 -6.15 23.66
CA TYR A 290 11.22 -5.00 22.95
C TYR A 290 10.28 -4.18 23.82
N THR A 291 10.11 -2.93 23.44
CA THR A 291 9.11 -2.03 24.02
C THR A 291 8.08 -1.65 22.99
N ILE A 292 6.82 -1.57 23.40
CA ILE A 292 5.76 -0.90 22.65
C ILE A 292 5.45 0.40 23.37
N ILE A 293 5.48 1.51 22.65
CA ILE A 293 4.97 2.79 23.14
C ILE A 293 3.74 3.14 22.31
N GLU A 294 2.66 3.46 23.00
CA GLU A 294 1.40 3.94 22.45
C GLU A 294 1.24 5.40 22.85
N SER A 295 0.86 6.30 21.95
CA SER A 295 0.56 7.69 22.30
C SER A 295 -0.41 8.33 21.32
N ARG A 296 -1.11 9.38 21.74
CA ARG A 296 -1.95 10.23 20.88
C ARG A 296 -1.26 11.58 20.72
N PRO A 297 -0.38 11.75 19.71
CA PRO A 297 0.35 12.99 19.54
C PRO A 297 -0.61 14.15 19.28
N LEU A 298 -0.47 15.23 20.04
CA LEU A 298 -1.31 16.43 19.94
C LEU A 298 -1.09 17.15 18.60
N ASP A 299 0.16 17.23 18.16
CA ASP A 299 0.55 17.95 16.94
C ASP A 299 0.73 17.01 15.74
N ARG A 300 0.95 17.59 14.54
CA ARG A 300 1.45 16.84 13.38
C ARG A 300 2.85 16.33 13.71
N ALA A 301 3.03 15.01 13.83
CA ALA A 301 4.38 14.50 14.04
C ALA A 301 5.14 14.48 12.72
N VAL A 302 6.21 15.26 12.67
CA VAL A 302 7.15 15.31 11.54
C VAL A 302 8.35 14.45 11.92
N SER A 303 8.54 13.32 11.24
CA SER A 303 9.78 12.55 11.38
C SER A 303 10.77 13.02 10.32
N LEU A 304 11.78 13.79 10.73
CA LEU A 304 12.84 14.27 9.82
C LEU A 304 13.95 13.25 9.59
N ALA A 305 13.95 12.13 10.32
CA ALA A 305 14.95 11.08 10.14
C ALA A 305 14.65 10.24 8.87
N PRO A 306 15.68 9.83 8.11
CA PRO A 306 15.53 8.85 7.04
C PRO A 306 14.83 7.59 7.58
N ALA A 307 13.79 7.15 6.89
CA ALA A 307 13.02 5.99 7.29
C ALA A 307 12.74 5.09 6.09
N THR A 308 12.87 3.80 6.33
CA THR A 308 12.38 2.79 5.39
C THR A 308 10.90 2.60 5.68
N LEU A 309 10.01 2.94 4.74
CA LEU A 309 8.60 2.62 4.94
C LEU A 309 8.42 1.10 4.97
N VAL A 310 7.38 0.59 5.59
CA VAL A 310 7.03 -0.83 5.54
C VAL A 310 5.54 -0.94 5.36
N ASP A 311 5.11 -1.85 4.49
CA ASP A 311 3.69 -2.13 4.32
C ASP A 311 3.24 -3.08 5.43
N LEU A 312 2.38 -2.59 6.33
CA LEU A 312 1.79 -3.38 7.40
C LEU A 312 0.46 -4.03 6.97
N GLY A 313 0.07 -3.88 5.71
CA GLY A 313 -1.16 -4.41 5.11
C GLY A 313 -2.36 -3.48 5.27
N PHE A 314 -2.53 -2.88 6.46
CA PHE A 314 -3.62 -1.92 6.74
C PHE A 314 -3.14 -0.46 6.76
N THR A 315 -1.82 -0.24 6.89
CA THR A 315 -1.17 1.06 6.96
C THR A 315 0.27 0.98 6.48
N ALA A 316 0.88 2.13 6.17
CA ALA A 316 2.33 2.23 6.13
C ALA A 316 2.92 2.46 7.54
N GLY A 317 4.00 1.74 7.86
CA GLY A 317 4.87 2.02 9.00
C GLY A 317 6.21 2.59 8.55
N ALA A 318 6.95 3.21 9.46
CA ALA A 318 8.28 3.77 9.23
C ALA A 318 9.30 3.07 10.13
N LEU A 319 10.25 2.37 9.52
CA LEU A 319 11.35 1.67 10.17
C LEU A 319 12.61 2.55 10.16
N THR A 320 13.17 2.78 11.35
CA THR A 320 14.39 3.54 11.56
C THR A 320 15.39 2.79 12.44
N GLY A 321 16.67 3.18 12.37
CA GLY A 321 17.75 2.59 13.16
C GLY A 321 18.34 1.31 12.57
N ASP A 322 19.63 1.07 12.85
CA ASP A 322 20.37 -0.08 12.34
C ASP A 322 20.47 -1.20 13.39
N GLU A 323 21.18 -0.93 14.49
CA GLU A 323 21.35 -1.88 15.60
C GLU A 323 20.11 -1.93 16.51
N GLN A 324 19.57 -0.77 16.88
CA GLN A 324 18.30 -0.65 17.57
C GLN A 324 17.26 -0.14 16.59
N LYS A 325 16.43 -1.07 16.13
CA LYS A 325 15.37 -0.80 15.16
C LYS A 325 14.13 -0.28 15.86
N THR A 326 13.48 0.67 15.21
CA THR A 326 12.23 1.27 15.66
C THR A 326 11.23 1.29 14.52
N LEU A 327 10.14 0.55 14.67
CA LEU A 327 8.99 0.59 13.77
C LEU A 327 7.93 1.52 14.35
N THR A 328 7.59 2.59 13.62
CA THR A 328 6.57 3.57 14.01
C THR A 328 5.42 3.58 13.01
N TRP A 329 4.18 3.52 13.47
CA TRP A 329 3.01 3.66 12.60
C TRP A 329 1.87 4.36 13.35
N MET A 330 0.81 4.68 12.61
CA MET A 330 -0.40 5.26 13.16
C MET A 330 -1.59 4.38 12.81
N SER A 331 -2.47 4.16 13.79
CA SER A 331 -3.80 3.62 13.54
C SER A 331 -4.82 4.24 14.48
N ASP A 332 -6.00 4.58 13.97
CA ASP A 332 -7.12 5.13 14.74
C ASP A 332 -6.74 6.31 15.66
N GLY A 333 -5.80 7.15 15.20
CA GLY A 333 -5.31 8.32 15.94
C GLY A 333 -4.26 8.03 17.02
N VAL A 334 -3.92 6.76 17.23
CA VAL A 334 -2.86 6.32 18.14
C VAL A 334 -1.59 6.07 17.33
N GLN A 335 -0.49 6.66 17.78
CA GLN A 335 0.86 6.33 17.36
C GLN A 335 1.35 5.12 18.13
N TYR A 336 1.90 4.17 17.41
CA TYR A 336 2.56 3.01 17.98
C TYR A 336 4.03 3.03 17.60
N ARG A 337 4.88 2.61 18.53
CA ARG A 337 6.32 2.47 18.32
C ARG A 337 6.83 1.20 18.96
N ILE A 338 7.30 0.27 18.13
CA ILE A 338 8.05 -0.91 18.59
C ILE A 338 9.54 -0.61 18.49
N THR A 339 10.27 -0.73 19.59
CA THR A 339 11.73 -0.55 19.60
C THR A 339 12.41 -1.79 20.16
N SER A 340 13.44 -2.28 19.45
CA SER A 340 14.22 -3.45 19.85
C SER A 340 15.58 -3.52 19.18
N ALA A 341 16.55 -4.14 19.85
CA ALA A 341 17.86 -4.46 19.28
C ALA A 341 17.94 -5.88 18.68
N ASN A 342 17.03 -6.79 19.05
CA ASN A 342 17.10 -8.20 18.66
C ASN A 342 15.81 -8.77 18.05
N LEU A 343 14.72 -8.00 18.01
CA LEU A 343 13.47 -8.40 17.35
C LEU A 343 13.61 -8.26 15.82
N PRO A 344 13.41 -9.35 15.05
CA PRO A 344 13.40 -9.29 13.59
C PRO A 344 12.29 -8.37 13.06
N VAL A 345 12.52 -7.72 11.92
CA VAL A 345 11.53 -6.82 11.30
C VAL A 345 10.23 -7.57 10.96
N SER A 346 10.32 -8.83 10.53
CA SER A 346 9.15 -9.68 10.27
C SER A 346 8.28 -9.87 11.52
N GLU A 347 8.89 -10.02 12.69
CA GLU A 347 8.16 -10.12 13.97
C GLU A 347 7.55 -8.77 14.37
N MET A 348 8.29 -7.65 14.16
CA MET A 348 7.74 -6.30 14.38
C MET A 348 6.47 -6.06 13.55
N MET A 349 6.47 -6.50 12.29
CA MET A 349 5.32 -6.37 11.39
C MET A 349 4.14 -7.24 11.85
N GLN A 350 4.37 -8.47 12.31
CA GLN A 350 3.31 -9.34 12.83
C GLN A 350 2.69 -8.78 14.11
N ILE A 351 3.52 -8.27 15.04
CA ILE A 351 3.04 -7.59 16.24
C ILE A 351 2.17 -6.40 15.83
N ALA A 352 2.66 -5.52 14.94
CA ALA A 352 1.91 -4.34 14.49
C ALA A 352 0.57 -4.69 13.83
N ALA A 353 0.53 -5.71 12.98
CA ALA A 353 -0.71 -6.22 12.38
C ALA A 353 -1.71 -6.72 13.44
N SER A 354 -1.23 -7.39 14.48
CA SER A 354 -2.10 -7.87 15.57
C SER A 354 -2.66 -6.78 16.47
N MET A 355 -2.01 -5.60 16.52
CA MET A 355 -2.51 -4.46 17.30
C MET A 355 -3.71 -3.80 16.61
N GLU A 356 -3.77 -3.80 15.28
CA GLU A 356 -4.92 -3.30 14.53
C GLU A 356 -6.20 -4.08 14.84
N GLU A 357 -6.08 -5.36 15.16
CA GLU A 357 -7.21 -6.21 15.54
C GLU A 357 -7.73 -5.91 16.97
N GLN A 358 -6.92 -5.24 17.79
CA GLN A 358 -7.26 -4.86 19.16
C GLN A 358 -7.68 -3.38 19.26
N SER A 359 -7.24 -2.52 18.32
CA SER A 359 -7.67 -1.13 18.28
C SER A 359 -9.18 -1.03 17.98
N GLY A 360 -9.96 -0.60 18.97
CA GLY A 360 -11.41 -0.42 18.88
C GLY A 360 -12.27 -1.40 19.69
N LYS A 361 -11.67 -2.30 20.46
CA LYS A 361 -12.32 -2.97 21.60
C LYS A 361 -12.17 -2.11 22.85
#